data_AF-A0A7S1LI39-F1
#
_entry.id   AF-A0A7S1LI39-F1
#
_cell.length_a   1.000
_cell.length_b   1.000
_cell.length_c   1.000
_cell.angle_alpha   90.00
_cell.angle_beta   90.00
_cell.angle_gamma   90.00
#
_symmetry.space_group_name_H-M   'P 1'
#
loop_
_entity.id
_entity.type
_entity.pdbx_description
1 polymer ?
#
loop_
_entity_poly.entity_id
_entity_poly.type
_entity_poly.pdbx_seq_one_letter_code
_entity_poly.pdbx_strand_id
1 'polypeptide(L)'
;GVPTIIVPVGYDQPYHGDWVSKLGVGMKTSYFTEIEIPEMEAALKDATSNETMKQRAHEVAELLREEPGVAAAVEKVRQVVRDDVRSGAARLRWEAEAA
;
A
#
# COMPACT_ATOMS: atom_id res chain seq x y z
N GLY A 1 1.35 1.87 -12.32
CA GLY A 1 0.03 1.76 -12.95
C GLY A 1 0.02 0.60 -13.90
N VAL A 2 0.20 -0.60 -13.36
CA VAL A 2 0.13 -1.86 -14.10
C VAL A 2 -0.78 -2.75 -13.27
N PRO A 3 -1.72 -3.48 -13.89
CA PRO A 3 -2.49 -4.49 -13.19
C PRO A 3 -1.58 -5.49 -12.46
N THR A 4 -1.89 -5.81 -11.21
CA THR A 4 -1.07 -6.70 -10.38
C THR A 4 -1.84 -7.96 -9.98
N ILE A 5 -1.24 -9.12 -10.21
CA ILE A 5 -1.72 -10.39 -9.66
C ILE A 5 -0.95 -10.67 -8.38
N ILE A 6 -1.66 -10.82 -7.25
CA ILE A 6 -1.06 -11.18 -5.97
C ILE A 6 -1.40 -12.64 -5.69
N VAL A 7 -0.38 -13.49 -5.71
CA VAL A 7 -0.43 -14.87 -5.23
C VAL A 7 0.13 -14.88 -3.81
N PRO A 8 -0.71 -14.93 -2.76
CA PRO A 8 -0.22 -14.77 -1.40
C PRO A 8 0.61 -15.97 -0.95
N VAL A 9 1.78 -15.70 -0.36
CA VAL A 9 2.63 -16.69 0.32
C VAL A 9 2.43 -16.58 1.83
N GLY A 10 2.33 -15.37 2.38
CA GLY A 10 2.12 -15.17 3.82
C GLY A 10 2.16 -13.71 4.26
N TYR A 11 2.15 -13.52 5.58
CA TYR A 11 2.15 -12.21 6.25
C TYR A 11 0.98 -11.32 5.83
N ASP A 12 1.27 -10.12 5.38
CA ASP A 12 0.33 -9.08 4.99
C ASP A 12 -0.08 -9.16 3.51
N GLN A 13 0.53 -10.05 2.73
CA GLN A 13 0.22 -10.21 1.30
C GLN A 13 -1.28 -10.50 1.05
N PRO A 14 -1.97 -11.34 1.85
CA PRO A 14 -3.41 -11.56 1.66
C PRO A 14 -4.23 -10.28 1.84
N TYR A 15 -3.88 -9.46 2.84
CA TYR A 15 -4.55 -8.20 3.12
C TYR A 15 -4.30 -7.16 2.02
N HIS A 16 -3.06 -7.04 1.55
CA HIS A 16 -2.72 -6.16 0.43
C HIS A 16 -3.37 -6.63 -0.89
N GLY A 17 -3.46 -7.95 -1.09
CA GLY A 17 -4.22 -8.55 -2.18
C GLY A 17 -5.68 -8.14 -2.20
N ASP A 18 -6.34 -8.13 -1.03
CA ASP A 18 -7.73 -7.68 -0.92
C ASP A 18 -7.88 -6.21 -1.33
N TRP A 19 -6.93 -5.35 -0.98
CA TRP A 19 -6.95 -3.94 -1.41
C TRP A 19 -6.75 -3.78 -2.91
N VAL A 20 -5.83 -4.52 -3.51
CA VAL A 20 -5.63 -4.51 -4.97
C VAL A 20 -6.91 -4.92 -5.70
N SER A 21 -7.59 -5.98 -5.24
CA SER A 21 -8.89 -6.40 -5.78
C SER A 21 -9.98 -5.35 -5.55
N LYS A 22 -10.09 -4.79 -4.34
CA LYS A 22 -11.10 -3.77 -3.98
C LYS A 22 -10.96 -2.49 -4.80
N LEU A 23 -9.73 -2.06 -5.08
CA LEU A 23 -9.44 -0.90 -5.92
C LEU A 23 -9.64 -1.20 -7.41
N GLY A 24 -9.79 -2.46 -7.80
CA GLY A 24 -9.94 -2.89 -9.19
C GLY A 24 -8.68 -2.66 -10.01
N VAL A 25 -7.50 -2.66 -9.38
CA VAL A 25 -6.20 -2.46 -10.03
C VAL A 25 -5.43 -3.76 -10.23
N GLY A 26 -6.11 -4.89 -10.07
CA GLY A 26 -5.53 -6.22 -10.10
C GLY A 26 -6.45 -7.23 -9.42
N MET A 27 -5.91 -8.41 -9.12
CA MET A 27 -6.60 -9.41 -8.31
C MET A 27 -5.67 -10.13 -7.35
N LYS A 28 -6.27 -10.67 -6.29
CA LYS A 28 -5.69 -11.66 -5.40
C LYS A 28 -6.19 -13.04 -5.80
N THR A 29 -5.28 -14.00 -5.91
CA THR A 29 -5.62 -15.42 -6.14
C THR A 29 -5.72 -16.18 -4.81
N SER A 30 -5.99 -17.47 -4.89
CA SER A 30 -5.71 -18.45 -3.83
C SER A 30 -4.24 -18.39 -3.40
N TYR A 31 -3.96 -18.91 -2.20
CA TYR A 31 -2.60 -18.98 -1.67
C TYR A 31 -1.68 -19.79 -2.60
N PHE A 32 -0.38 -19.50 -2.53
CA PHE A 32 0.64 -20.17 -3.34
C PHE A 32 0.59 -21.71 -3.23
N THR A 33 0.17 -22.25 -2.09
CA THR A 33 0.03 -23.70 -1.85
C THR A 33 -1.26 -24.31 -2.40
N GLU A 34 -2.21 -23.49 -2.85
CA GLU A 34 -3.57 -23.88 -3.25
C GLU A 34 -3.94 -23.45 -4.67
N ILE A 35 -3.19 -22.49 -5.25
CA ILE A 35 -3.47 -21.97 -6.58
C ILE A 35 -3.27 -23.06 -7.65
N GLU A 36 -4.25 -23.18 -8.53
CA GLU A 36 -4.24 -24.13 -9.63
C GLU A 36 -4.02 -23.43 -10.98
N ILE A 37 -3.56 -24.18 -11.98
CA ILE A 37 -3.27 -23.66 -13.34
C ILE A 37 -4.44 -22.85 -13.93
N PRO A 38 -5.72 -23.31 -13.86
CA PRO A 38 -6.83 -22.57 -14.45
C PRO A 38 -7.06 -21.20 -13.79
N GLU A 39 -6.81 -21.08 -12.49
CA GLU A 39 -6.94 -19.81 -11.77
C GLU A 39 -5.84 -18.83 -12.22
N MET A 40 -4.60 -19.30 -12.30
CA MET A 40 -3.48 -18.47 -12.77
C MET A 40 -3.65 -18.05 -14.23
N GLU A 41 -4.14 -18.94 -15.09
CA GLU A 41 -4.44 -18.62 -16.49
C GLU A 41 -5.52 -17.53 -16.60
N ALA A 42 -6.61 -17.67 -15.84
CA ALA A 42 -7.67 -16.67 -15.81
C ALA A 42 -7.16 -15.31 -15.30
N ALA A 43 -6.35 -15.30 -14.24
CA ALA A 43 -5.76 -14.08 -13.69
C ALA A 43 -4.83 -13.38 -14.70
N LEU A 44 -3.96 -14.14 -15.38
CA LEU A 44 -3.09 -13.61 -16.44
C LEU A 44 -3.89 -13.02 -17.60
N LYS A 45 -4.94 -13.71 -18.03
CA LYS A 45 -5.82 -13.23 -19.11
C LYS A 45 -6.51 -11.93 -18.70
N ASP A 46 -7.09 -11.87 -17.51
CA ASP A 46 -7.80 -10.66 -17.05
C ASP A 46 -6.83 -9.48 -16.87
N ALA A 47 -5.69 -9.68 -16.19
CA ALA A 47 -4.69 -8.63 -15.98
C ALA A 47 -4.12 -8.04 -17.29
N THR A 48 -4.08 -8.83 -18.38
CA THR A 48 -3.55 -8.39 -19.68
C THR A 48 -4.59 -7.86 -20.65
N SER A 49 -5.87 -8.20 -20.47
CA SER A 49 -6.94 -7.84 -21.43
C SER A 49 -8.02 -6.91 -20.85
N ASN A 50 -8.04 -6.70 -19.54
CA ASN A 50 -9.03 -5.84 -18.89
C ASN A 50 -8.62 -4.37 -18.93
N GLU A 51 -9.16 -3.63 -19.89
CA GLU A 51 -8.86 -2.21 -20.06
C GLU A 51 -9.33 -1.33 -18.89
N THR A 52 -10.41 -1.73 -18.21
CA THR A 52 -10.88 -1.00 -17.02
C THR A 52 -9.87 -1.12 -15.88
N MET A 53 -9.30 -2.31 -15.69
CA MET A 53 -8.27 -2.55 -14.67
C MET A 53 -6.99 -1.78 -14.96
N LYS A 54 -6.55 -1.75 -16.23
CA LYS A 54 -5.39 -0.96 -16.66
C LYS A 54 -5.60 0.52 -16.37
N GLN A 55 -6.77 1.06 -16.75
CA GLN A 55 -7.12 2.45 -16.53
C GLN A 55 -7.09 2.80 -15.04
N ARG A 56 -7.71 1.98 -14.18
CA ARG A 56 -7.69 2.17 -12.72
C ARG A 56 -6.27 2.10 -12.15
N ALA A 57 -5.46 1.16 -12.62
CA ALA A 57 -4.07 1.04 -12.17
C ALA A 57 -3.28 2.31 -12.54
N HIS A 58 -3.52 2.90 -13.71
CA HIS A 58 -2.93 4.18 -14.11
C HIS A 58 -3.39 5.33 -13.20
N GLU A 59 -4.69 5.45 -12.94
CA GLU A 59 -5.26 6.48 -12.06
C GLU A 59 -4.65 6.43 -10.66
N VAL A 60 -4.60 5.25 -10.03
CA VAL A 60 -3.96 5.09 -8.72
C VAL A 60 -2.48 5.49 -8.77
N ALA A 61 -1.78 5.17 -9.86
CA ALA A 61 -0.39 5.55 -10.00
C ALA A 61 -0.17 7.06 -10.19
N GLU A 62 -1.11 7.77 -10.83
CA GLU A 62 -1.08 9.24 -10.86
C GLU A 62 -1.31 9.83 -9.46
N LEU A 63 -2.31 9.34 -8.72
CA LEU A 63 -2.56 9.80 -7.35
C LEU A 63 -1.33 9.60 -6.44
N LEU A 64 -0.67 8.44 -6.52
CA LEU A 64 0.55 8.17 -5.76
C LEU A 64 1.73 9.06 -6.18
N ARG A 65 1.80 9.47 -7.47
CA ARG A 65 2.84 10.40 -7.95
C ARG A 65 2.64 11.82 -7.43
N GLU A 66 1.40 12.23 -7.20
CA GLU A 66 1.07 13.54 -6.66
C GLU A 66 1.40 13.65 -5.17
N GLU A 67 1.61 12.52 -4.48
CA GLU A 67 2.01 12.54 -3.08
C GLU A 67 3.41 13.16 -2.90
N PRO A 68 3.62 13.97 -1.86
CA PRO A 68 4.91 14.62 -1.59
C PRO A 68 6.01 13.64 -1.15
N GLY A 69 5.63 12.37 -0.94
CA GLY A 69 6.53 11.24 -0.72
C GLY A 69 7.50 11.45 0.44
N VAL A 70 8.72 10.95 0.24
CA VAL A 70 9.77 10.92 1.27
C VAL A 70 10.16 12.32 1.74
N ALA A 71 10.10 13.34 0.87
CA ALA A 71 10.48 14.70 1.23
C ALA A 71 9.58 15.26 2.36
N ALA A 72 8.27 15.12 2.24
CA ALA A 72 7.35 15.54 3.31
C ALA A 72 7.52 14.72 4.59
N ALA A 73 7.77 13.41 4.49
CA ALA A 73 8.02 12.57 5.65
C ALA A 73 9.28 13.03 6.42
N VAL A 74 10.37 13.31 5.71
CA VAL A 74 11.61 13.82 6.30
C VAL A 74 11.39 15.17 6.97
N GLU A 75 10.68 16.10 6.32
CA GLU A 75 10.37 17.39 6.92
C GLU A 75 9.55 17.22 8.20
N LYS A 76 8.56 16.34 8.20
CA LYS A 76 7.73 16.09 9.37
C LYS A 76 8.53 15.50 10.54
N VAL A 77 9.42 14.55 10.26
CA VAL A 77 10.30 13.97 11.29
C VAL A 77 11.24 15.04 11.85
N ARG A 78 11.85 15.87 11.00
CA ARG A 78 12.72 16.97 11.43
C ARG A 78 11.97 17.98 12.30
N GLN A 79 10.74 18.30 11.93
CA GLN A 79 9.86 19.16 12.70
C GLN A 79 9.64 18.59 14.11
N VAL A 80 9.19 17.34 14.22
CA VAL A 80 8.96 16.69 15.53
C VAL A 80 10.24 16.63 16.36
N VAL A 81 11.38 16.26 15.76
CA VAL A 81 12.65 16.21 16.47
C VAL A 81 13.05 17.57 17.04
N ARG A 82 12.89 18.64 16.25
CA ARG A 82 13.26 20.00 16.69
C ARG A 82 12.27 20.55 17.72
N ASP A 83 10.98 20.47 17.43
CA ASP A 83 9.95 21.22 18.12
C ASP A 83 9.41 20.49 19.35
N ASP A 84 9.45 19.15 19.36
CA ASP A 84 8.94 18.34 20.47
C ASP A 84 10.05 17.67 21.28
N VAL A 85 11.01 17.04 20.60
CA VAL A 85 12.04 16.22 21.28
C VAL A 85 13.14 17.11 21.85
N ARG A 86 13.79 17.93 21.01
CA ARG A 86 14.92 18.78 21.43
C ARG A 86 14.50 19.94 22.33
N SER A 87 13.27 20.43 22.18
CA SER A 87 12.71 21.45 23.07
C SER A 87 12.37 20.90 24.47
N GLY A 88 12.28 19.57 24.62
CA GLY A 88 11.80 18.92 25.85
C GLY A 88 10.28 18.87 25.98
N ALA A 89 9.52 19.44 25.04
CA ALA A 89 8.06 19.50 25.12
C ALA A 89 7.38 18.12 25.16
N ALA A 90 7.90 17.14 24.40
CA ALA A 90 7.39 15.77 24.44
C ALA A 90 7.53 15.15 25.83
N ARG A 91 8.66 15.38 26.50
CA ARG A 91 8.92 14.86 27.84
C ARG A 91 7.97 15.48 28.87
N LEU A 92 7.76 16.79 28.81
CA LEU A 92 6.85 17.49 29.70
C LEU A 92 5.40 16.98 29.56
N ARG A 93 4.94 16.74 28.32
CA ARG A 93 3.61 16.14 28.08
C ARG A 93 3.50 14.74 28.68
N TRP A 94 4.51 13.91 28.47
CA TRP A 94 4.55 12.55 29.03
C TRP A 94 4.51 12.56 30.57
N GLU A 95 5.31 13.41 31.20
CA GLU A 95 5.34 13.55 32.67
C GLU A 95 3.99 14.06 33.22
N ALA A 96 3.29 14.93 32.49
CA ALA A 96 1.97 15.42 32.87
C ALA A 96 0.86 14.36 32.70
N GLU A 97 0.95 13.48 31.71
CA GLU A 97 0.00 12.36 31.52
C GLU A 97 0.16 11.25 32.58
N ALA A 98 1.34 11.16 33.20
CA ALA A 98 1.67 10.15 34.20
C ALA A 98 1.36 10.57 35.65
N ALA A 99 0.93 11.81 35.87
CA ALA A 99 0.60 12.39 37.18
C ALA A 99 -0.91 12.38 37.47
#